data_AF-A0A7V5FRU3-F1
#
_entry.id   AF-A0A7V5FRU3-F1
#
_cell.length_a   1.000
_cell.length_b   1.000
_cell.length_c   1.000
_cell.angle_alpha   90.00
_cell.angle_beta   90.00
_cell.angle_gamma   90.00
#
_symmetry.space_group_name_H-M   'P 1'
#
loop_
_entity.id
_entity.type
_entity.pdbx_description
1 polymer ?
#
loop_
_entity_poly.entity_id
_entity_poly.type
_entity_poly.pdbx_seq_one_letter_code
_entity_poly.pdbx_strand_id
1 'polypeptide(L)'
;MQPIQGIQLPTLQPADKKSDVAETEKNFTNMLSGIVSEVKNQQESADSAVQQLHAGGAKNLHEAMIAMEQADISIRFMVQVRNKALEAYQEIMRMQV
;
A
#
# COMPACT_ATOMS: atom_id res chain seq x y z
N MET A 1 -8.91 67.43 -6.63
CA MET A 1 -7.93 66.59 -7.35
C MET A 1 -7.47 65.50 -6.38
N GLN A 2 -7.69 64.24 -6.74
CA GLN A 2 -7.32 63.03 -5.97
C GLN A 2 -5.78 62.84 -5.93
N PRO A 3 -5.24 61.85 -5.20
CA PRO A 3 -5.22 60.49 -5.76
C PRO A 3 -5.74 59.39 -4.82
N ILE A 4 -6.01 58.27 -5.47
CA ILE A 4 -6.76 57.09 -5.06
C ILE A 4 -5.91 56.22 -4.12
N GLN A 5 -6.52 55.74 -3.03
CA GLN A 5 -5.93 54.72 -2.14
C GLN A 5 -5.78 53.41 -2.92
N GLY A 6 -4.53 53.02 -3.15
CA GLY A 6 -4.18 51.75 -3.79
C GLY A 6 -4.68 50.55 -2.98
N ILE A 7 -5.36 49.65 -3.67
CA ILE A 7 -5.87 48.36 -3.19
C ILE A 7 -4.71 47.55 -2.58
N GLN A 8 -4.82 47.19 -1.29
CA GLN A 8 -3.96 46.17 -0.69
C GLN A 8 -4.31 44.81 -1.31
N LEU A 9 -3.36 44.22 -2.05
CA LEU A 9 -3.46 42.83 -2.48
C LEU A 9 -3.50 41.93 -1.24
N PRO A 10 -4.39 40.92 -1.18
CA PRO A 10 -4.26 39.84 -0.22
C PRO A 10 -2.93 39.13 -0.51
N THR A 11 -1.95 39.27 0.39
CA THR A 11 -0.78 38.40 0.39
C THR A 11 -1.29 36.97 0.59
N LEU A 12 -1.16 36.14 -0.44
CA LEU A 12 -1.37 34.71 -0.33
C LEU A 12 -0.35 34.17 0.67
N GLN A 13 -0.80 33.92 1.89
CA GLN A 13 -0.05 33.12 2.86
C GLN A 13 0.24 31.75 2.20
N PRO A 14 1.49 31.28 2.21
CA PRO A 14 1.76 29.89 1.87
C PRO A 14 1.04 29.06 2.93
N ALA A 15 -0.01 28.34 2.52
CA ALA A 15 -0.69 27.38 3.36
C ALA A 15 0.36 26.46 4.01
N ASP A 16 0.24 26.30 5.32
CA ASP A 16 1.06 25.42 6.16
C ASP A 16 0.99 23.95 5.67
N LYS A 17 1.76 23.62 4.63
CA LYS A 17 1.94 22.26 4.11
C LYS A 17 2.65 21.31 5.10
N LYS A 18 3.04 21.78 6.29
CA LYS A 18 3.68 20.95 7.32
C LYS A 18 2.70 20.15 8.17
N SER A 19 1.44 20.58 8.30
CA SER A 19 0.43 19.86 9.10
C SER A 19 -0.08 18.60 8.38
N ASP A 20 -0.23 18.67 7.05
CA ASP A 20 -0.78 17.60 6.22
C ASP A 20 0.16 16.38 6.12
N VAL A 21 1.48 16.63 6.09
CA VAL A 21 2.50 15.57 5.99
C VAL A 21 2.63 14.77 7.29
N ALA A 22 2.59 15.44 8.45
CA ALA A 22 2.69 14.77 9.75
C ALA A 22 1.45 13.93 10.09
N GLU A 23 0.28 14.39 9.65
CA GLU A 23 -0.97 13.64 9.79
C GLU A 23 -0.99 12.40 8.86
N THR A 24 -0.49 12.56 7.63
CA THR A 24 -0.30 11.46 6.68
C THR A 24 0.69 10.40 7.20
N GLU A 25 1.79 10.80 7.83
CA GLU A 25 2.79 9.89 8.41
C GLU A 25 2.22 9.05 9.56
N LYS A 26 1.39 9.67 10.42
CA LYS A 26 0.70 8.97 11.51
C LYS A 26 -0.33 7.97 10.98
N ASN A 27 -1.09 8.35 9.94
CA ASN A 27 -2.06 7.47 9.30
C ASN A 27 -1.39 6.27 8.61
N PHE A 28 -0.25 6.49 7.95
CA PHE A 28 0.55 5.42 7.37
C PHE A 28 1.10 4.45 8.43
N THR A 29 1.63 4.98 9.53
CA THR A 29 2.17 4.15 10.63
C THR A 29 1.07 3.30 11.29
N ASN A 30 -0.13 3.86 11.45
CA ASN A 30 -1.28 3.13 11.97
C ASN A 30 -1.75 2.04 11.01
N MET A 31 -1.80 2.34 9.71
CA MET A 31 -2.14 1.36 8.68
C MET A 31 -1.13 0.21 8.65
N LEU A 32 0.17 0.52 8.71
CA LEU A 32 1.23 -0.48 8.75
C LEU A 32 1.13 -1.37 9.99
N SER A 33 0.88 -0.78 11.16
CA SER A 33 0.71 -1.53 12.41
C SER A 33 -0.53 -2.43 12.38
N GLY A 34 -1.60 -1.98 11.74
CA GLY A 34 -2.80 -2.78 11.47
C GLY A 34 -2.50 -3.98 10.58
N ILE A 35 -1.78 -3.77 9.47
CA ILE A 35 -1.38 -4.83 8.54
C ILE A 35 -0.48 -5.87 9.23
N VAL A 36 0.49 -5.43 10.04
CA VAL A 36 1.36 -6.35 10.79
C VAL A 36 0.55 -7.22 11.76
N SER A 37 -0.46 -6.64 12.40
CA SER A 37 -1.36 -7.36 13.30
C SER A 37 -2.27 -8.36 12.55
N GLU A 38 -2.76 -7.96 11.37
CA GLU A 38 -3.55 -8.81 10.47
C GLU A 38 -2.75 -10.03 10.02
N VAL A 39 -1.50 -9.83 9.60
CA VAL A 39 -0.60 -10.90 9.15
C VAL A 39 -0.32 -11.88 10.29
N LYS A 40 -0.10 -11.37 11.51
CA LYS A 40 0.08 -12.23 12.69
C LYS A 40 -1.14 -13.13 12.93
N ASN A 41 -2.35 -12.57 12.87
CA ASN A 41 -3.58 -13.35 13.03
C ASN A 41 -3.77 -14.38 11.90
N GLN A 42 -3.42 -14.03 10.67
CA GLN A 42 -3.45 -14.98 9.55
C GLN A 42 -2.43 -16.11 9.71
N GLN A 43 -1.25 -15.82 10.26
CA GLN A 43 -0.22 -16.81 10.53
C GLN A 43 -0.66 -17.81 11.61
N GLU A 44 -1.26 -17.34 12.71
CA GLU A 44 -1.83 -18.21 13.75
C GLU A 44 -2.97 -19.10 13.22
N SER A 45 -3.82 -18.54 12.35
CA SER A 45 -4.89 -19.29 11.68
C SER A 45 -4.34 -20.36 10.73
N ALA A 46 -3.30 -20.03 9.98
CA ALA A 46 -2.62 -20.96 9.08
C ALA A 46 -1.96 -22.12 9.85
N ASP A 47 -1.30 -21.84 10.97
CA ASP A 47 -0.70 -22.88 11.81
C ASP A 47 -1.77 -23.86 12.34
N SER A 48 -2.94 -23.34 12.76
CA SER A 48 -4.09 -24.16 13.16
C SER A 48 -4.64 -25.01 12.00
N ALA A 49 -4.73 -24.43 10.81
CA ALA A 49 -5.16 -25.15 9.61
C ALA A 49 -4.15 -26.24 9.20
N VAL A 50 -2.83 -25.98 9.31
CA VAL A 50 -1.78 -26.97 9.03
C VAL A 50 -1.82 -28.11 10.05
N GLN A 51 -2.08 -27.82 11.33
CA GLN A 51 -2.32 -28.88 12.32
C GLN A 51 -3.53 -29.76 11.97
N GLN A 52 -4.61 -29.17 11.44
CA GLN A 52 -5.78 -29.91 10.98
C GLN A 52 -5.53 -30.70 9.68
N LEU A 53 -4.66 -30.20 8.78
CA LEU A 53 -4.33 -30.87 7.51
C LEU A 53 -3.44 -32.10 7.68
N HIS A 54 -2.54 -32.10 8.66
CA HIS A 54 -1.76 -33.29 9.03
C HIS A 54 -2.64 -34.45 9.51
N ALA A 55 -3.93 -34.23 9.79
CA ALA A 55 -4.90 -35.27 10.12
C ALA A 55 -5.41 -36.09 8.90
N GLY A 56 -4.90 -35.86 7.68
CA GLY A 56 -4.96 -36.86 6.59
C GLY A 56 -5.89 -36.56 5.40
N GLY A 57 -5.85 -35.36 4.83
CA GLY A 57 -6.68 -34.96 3.68
C GLY A 57 -6.16 -35.33 2.28
N ALA A 58 -5.96 -36.61 1.96
CA ALA A 58 -5.47 -37.08 0.66
C ALA A 58 -6.50 -37.08 -0.50
N LYS A 59 -7.45 -36.13 -0.55
CA LYS A 59 -8.54 -36.10 -1.56
C LYS A 59 -8.33 -35.14 -2.74
N ASN A 60 -7.28 -34.31 -2.72
CA ASN A 60 -7.29 -33.03 -3.43
C ASN A 60 -6.18 -32.84 -4.46
N LEU A 61 -5.69 -33.90 -5.14
CA LEU A 61 -4.61 -33.76 -6.14
C LEU A 61 -4.97 -32.79 -7.29
N HIS A 62 -6.22 -32.80 -7.77
CA HIS A 62 -6.68 -31.84 -8.78
C HIS A 62 -6.73 -30.41 -8.24
N GLU A 63 -7.20 -30.21 -7.00
CA GLU A 63 -7.16 -28.89 -6.36
C GLU A 63 -5.73 -28.40 -6.15
N ALA A 64 -4.79 -29.29 -5.81
CA ALA A 64 -3.38 -28.95 -5.69
C ALA A 64 -2.78 -28.47 -7.02
N MET A 65 -3.16 -29.11 -8.14
CA MET A 65 -2.75 -28.65 -9.48
C MET A 65 -3.38 -27.30 -9.85
N ILE A 66 -4.66 -27.09 -9.55
CA ILE A 66 -5.33 -25.79 -9.78
C ILE A 66 -4.69 -24.69 -8.94
N ALA A 67 -4.40 -24.96 -7.67
CA ALA A 67 -3.73 -24.03 -6.78
C ALA A 67 -2.32 -23.69 -7.27
N MET A 68 -1.58 -24.67 -7.82
CA MET A 68 -0.28 -24.45 -8.45
C MET A 68 -0.37 -23.50 -9.65
N GLU A 69 -1.33 -23.71 -10.55
CA GLU A 69 -1.50 -22.87 -11.74
C GLU A 69 -1.92 -21.44 -11.35
N GLN A 70 -2.84 -21.32 -10.39
CA GLN A 70 -3.24 -20.01 -9.85
C GLN A 70 -2.06 -19.28 -9.20
N ALA A 71 -1.18 -20.01 -8.50
CA ALA A 71 0.03 -19.43 -7.91
C ALA A 71 1.00 -18.92 -8.98
N ASP A 72 1.23 -19.67 -10.06
CA ASP A 72 2.11 -19.23 -11.16
C ASP A 72 1.60 -17.93 -11.81
N ILE A 73 0.31 -17.87 -12.12
CA ILE A 73 -0.33 -16.67 -12.68
C ILE A 73 -0.20 -15.48 -11.72
N SER A 74 -0.44 -15.70 -10.42
CA SER A 74 -0.36 -14.67 -9.39
C SER A 74 1.05 -14.12 -9.23
N ILE A 75 2.07 -14.98 -9.31
CA ILE A 75 3.48 -14.57 -9.26
C ILE A 75 3.83 -13.70 -10.47
N ARG A 76 3.43 -14.11 -11.68
CA ARG A 76 3.67 -13.32 -12.90
C ARG A 76 3.01 -11.94 -12.81
N PHE A 77 1.79 -11.89 -12.31
CA PHE A 77 1.07 -10.62 -12.09
C PHE A 77 1.79 -9.74 -11.06
N MET A 78 2.22 -10.31 -9.94
CA MET A 78 2.95 -9.58 -8.91
C MET A 78 4.26 -8.97 -9.43
N VAL A 79 4.99 -9.68 -10.30
CA VAL A 79 6.19 -9.14 -10.95
C VAL A 79 5.85 -7.93 -11.83
N GLN A 80 4.74 -7.98 -12.57
CA GLN A 80 4.30 -6.83 -13.38
C GLN A 80 3.92 -5.64 -12.51
N VAL A 81 3.18 -5.87 -11.41
CA VAL A 81 2.83 -4.82 -10.45
C VAL A 81 4.09 -4.22 -9.82
N ARG A 82 5.06 -5.04 -9.41
CA ARG A 82 6.36 -4.57 -8.89
C ARG A 82 7.07 -3.68 -9.90
N ASN A 83 7.13 -4.09 -11.16
CA ASN A 83 7.78 -3.30 -12.21
C ASN A 83 7.06 -1.96 -12.40
N LYS A 84 5.73 -1.95 -12.42
CA LYS A 84 4.93 -0.72 -12.54
C LYS A 84 5.11 0.22 -11.34
N ALA A 85 5.22 -0.32 -10.14
CA ALA A 85 5.48 0.46 -8.93
C ALA A 85 6.88 1.09 -8.97
N LEU A 86 7.90 0.36 -9.44
CA LEU A 86 9.26 0.88 -9.63
C LEU A 86 9.31 1.97 -10.69
N GLU A 87 8.61 1.79 -11.82
CA GLU A 87 8.45 2.83 -12.84
C GLU A 87 7.79 4.10 -12.27
N ALA A 88 6.69 3.95 -11.53
CA ALA A 88 6.00 5.08 -10.91
C ALA A 88 6.88 5.81 -9.89
N TYR A 89 7.67 5.07 -9.11
CA TYR A 89 8.65 5.66 -8.18
C TYR A 89 9.73 6.46 -8.92
N GLN A 90 10.31 5.89 -9.98
CA GLN A 90 11.31 6.59 -10.79
C GLN A 90 10.73 7.86 -11.46
N GLU A 91 9.48 7.81 -11.91
CA GLU A 91 8.81 8.97 -12.52
C GLU A 91 8.60 10.11 -11.51
N ILE A 92 8.17 9.80 -10.28
CA ILE A 92 8.03 10.79 -9.20
C ILE A 92 9.39 11.45 -8.88
N MET A 93 10.47 10.66 -8.84
CA MET A 93 11.82 11.19 -8.61
C MET A 93 12.29 12.10 -9.74
N ARG A 94 11.90 11.80 -10.99
CA ARG A 94 12.17 12.66 -12.16
C ARG A 94 11.41 13.97 -12.16
N MET A 95 10.24 14.02 -11.52
CA MET A 95 9.47 15.27 -11.38
C MET A 95 10.01 16.24 -10.32
N GLN A 96 10.86 15.77 -9.40
CA GLN A 96 11.36 16.56 -8.25
C GLN A 96 12.73 17.23 -8.48
N VAL A 97 13.35 17.09 -9.65
CA VAL A 97 14.57 17.81 -10.04
C VAL A 97 14.28 19.07 -10.86
#